data_AF-A0A524GD48-F1
#
_entry.id   AF-A0A524GD48-F1
#
_cell.length_a   1.000
_cell.length_b   1.000
_cell.length_c   1.000
_cell.angle_alpha   90.00
_cell.angle_beta   90.00
_cell.angle_gamma   90.00
#
_symmetry.space_group_name_H-M   'P 1'
#
loop_
_entity.id
_entity.type
_entity.pdbx_description
1 polymer ?
#
loop_
_entity_poly.entity_id
_entity_poly.type
_entity_poly.pdbx_seq_one_letter_code
_entity_poly.pdbx_strand_id
1 'polypeptide(L)'
;MIPLTKKERAYRISAIALMVICITILHYRSDHFNISSHILFRELYFLPIILAGFWFGVPGGVGASLSVTLLYLPFVLALPEGISSHKFGNLIQIIIFNIFGLLFGLLFGRQKRQQQKLLEAESLAAMGRAVSCIAHDMKTPLMAIGGFVQQVRRKVADDKLTTKLDFAVEQVRRLEALVGDMLAFTKPLNLQWPTGRC
;
A
#
# COMPACT_ATOMS: atom_id res chain seq x y z
N MET A 1 -0.16 -0.89 -9.48
CA MET A 1 -1.14 -2.00 -9.33
C MET A 1 -1.93 -2.11 -10.62
N ILE A 2 -1.91 -3.28 -11.27
CA ILE A 2 -2.82 -3.59 -12.37
C ILE A 2 -4.24 -3.54 -11.76
N PRO A 3 -5.16 -2.71 -12.28
CA PRO A 3 -6.53 -2.71 -11.80
C PRO A 3 -7.06 -4.14 -11.93
N LEU A 4 -7.64 -4.68 -10.85
CA LEU A 4 -8.27 -6.00 -10.90
C LEU A 4 -9.18 -6.02 -12.11
N THR A 5 -8.94 -6.97 -13.00
CA THR A 5 -9.79 -7.11 -14.17
C THR A 5 -11.22 -7.33 -13.68
N LYS A 6 -12.24 -6.81 -14.40
CA LYS A 6 -13.64 -6.97 -13.99
C LYS A 6 -13.97 -8.43 -13.64
N LYS A 7 -13.34 -9.38 -14.34
CA LYS A 7 -13.43 -10.82 -14.15
C LYS A 7 -12.92 -11.30 -12.78
N GLU A 8 -11.74 -10.85 -12.34
CA GLU A 8 -11.19 -11.22 -11.02
C GLU A 8 -12.01 -10.64 -9.86
N ARG A 9 -12.52 -9.41 -10.03
CA ARG A 9 -13.40 -8.80 -9.04
C ARG A 9 -14.70 -9.60 -8.90
N ALA A 10 -15.29 -10.00 -10.03
CA ALA A 10 -16.49 -10.83 -10.05
C ALA A 10 -16.25 -12.20 -9.40
N TYR A 11 -15.11 -12.85 -9.67
CA TYR A 11 -14.75 -14.13 -9.05
C TYR A 11 -14.66 -14.03 -7.53
N ARG A 12 -13.99 -13.00 -7.01
CA ARG A 12 -13.85 -12.76 -5.56
C ARG A 12 -15.19 -12.52 -4.88
N ILE A 13 -16.06 -11.72 -5.50
CA ILE A 13 -17.41 -11.48 -4.98
C ILE A 13 -18.23 -12.78 -5.00
N SER A 14 -18.18 -13.53 -6.11
CA SER A 14 -18.87 -14.81 -6.25
C SER A 14 -18.40 -15.83 -5.21
N ALA A 15 -17.11 -15.89 -4.92
CA ALA A 15 -16.55 -16.79 -3.91
C ALA A 15 -17.05 -16.45 -2.49
N ILE A 16 -17.06 -15.16 -2.12
CA ILE A 16 -17.60 -14.72 -0.82
C ILE A 16 -19.10 -15.01 -0.74
N ALA A 17 -19.85 -14.67 -1.79
CA ALA A 17 -21.29 -14.91 -1.83
C ALA A 17 -21.62 -16.40 -1.69
N LEU A 18 -20.93 -17.26 -2.44
CA LEU A 18 -21.06 -18.71 -2.35
C LEU A 18 -20.77 -19.21 -0.93
N MET A 19 -19.69 -18.72 -0.31
CA MET A 19 -19.32 -19.11 1.05
C MET A 19 -20.39 -18.71 2.07
N VAL A 20 -20.90 -17.47 1.99
CA VAL A 20 -22.00 -17.00 2.85
C VAL A 20 -23.24 -17.87 2.65
N ILE A 21 -23.66 -18.11 1.41
CA ILE A 21 -24.84 -18.93 1.10
C ILE A 21 -24.68 -20.36 1.63
N CYS A 22 -23.53 -21.00 1.39
CA CYS A 22 -23.25 -22.34 1.89
C CYS A 22 -23.32 -22.41 3.42
N ILE A 23 -22.71 -21.46 4.12
CA ILE A 23 -22.74 -21.40 5.59
C ILE A 23 -24.19 -21.15 6.07
N THR A 24 -24.96 -20.28 5.40
CA THR A 24 -26.36 -20.03 5.74
C THR A 24 -27.24 -21.26 5.56
N ILE A 25 -27.09 -22.01 4.46
CA ILE A 25 -27.81 -23.27 4.24
C ILE A 25 -27.44 -24.31 5.29
N LEU A 26 -26.15 -24.48 5.59
CA LEU A 26 -25.67 -25.41 6.63
C LEU A 26 -26.20 -25.02 8.01
N HIS A 27 -26.21 -23.73 8.33
CA HIS A 27 -26.75 -23.21 9.58
C HIS A 27 -28.23 -23.55 9.74
N TYR A 28 -29.03 -23.32 8.69
CA TYR A 28 -30.47 -23.59 8.70
C TYR A 28 -30.78 -25.10 8.76
N ARG A 29 -29.97 -25.94 8.08
CA ARG A 29 -30.14 -27.40 8.09
C ARG A 29 -29.72 -28.04 9.42
N SER A 30 -28.75 -27.45 10.11
CA SER A 30 -28.18 -28.00 11.35
C SER A 30 -29.08 -27.86 12.57
N ASP A 31 -30.15 -27.06 12.50
CA ASP A 31 -31.10 -26.79 13.60
C ASP A 31 -31.92 -28.01 14.02
N HIS A 32 -31.95 -29.08 13.22
CA HIS A 32 -32.69 -30.30 13.55
C HIS A 32 -31.96 -31.30 14.44
N PHE A 33 -30.66 -31.16 14.75
CA PHE A 33 -29.90 -32.29 15.33
C PHE A 33 -29.05 -32.08 16.59
N ASN A 34 -28.61 -30.88 17.04
CA ASN A 34 -27.97 -30.68 18.37
C ASN A 34 -27.52 -29.23 18.68
N ILE A 35 -27.56 -28.81 19.95
CA ILE A 35 -27.17 -27.48 20.47
C ILE A 35 -25.69 -27.12 20.16
N SER A 36 -24.78 -28.10 20.15
CA SER A 36 -23.34 -27.88 19.91
C SER A 36 -23.03 -27.43 18.48
N SER A 37 -23.84 -27.83 17.50
CA SER A 37 -23.59 -27.54 16.09
C SER A 37 -23.80 -26.05 15.76
N HIS A 38 -24.72 -25.37 16.46
CA HIS A 38 -24.99 -23.94 16.24
C HIS A 38 -23.81 -23.02 16.54
N ILE A 39 -22.96 -23.41 17.50
CA ILE A 39 -21.81 -22.60 17.94
C ILE A 39 -20.68 -22.67 16.90
N LEU A 40 -20.50 -23.81 16.23
CA LEU A 40 -19.45 -23.98 15.23
C LEU A 40 -19.74 -23.23 13.92
N PHE A 41 -20.97 -23.29 13.41
CA PHE A 41 -21.33 -22.62 12.15
C PHE A 41 -21.27 -21.09 12.25
N ARG A 42 -21.45 -20.55 13.45
CA ARG A 42 -21.21 -19.15 13.78
C ARG A 42 -19.79 -18.69 13.55
N GLU A 43 -18.83 -19.52 13.93
CA GLU A 43 -17.41 -19.19 13.78
C GLU A 43 -17.01 -19.21 12.29
N LEU A 44 -17.68 -20.03 11.47
CA LEU A 44 -17.42 -20.06 10.03
C LEU A 44 -17.75 -18.75 9.32
N TYR A 45 -18.71 -17.95 9.82
CA TYR A 45 -19.03 -16.64 9.23
C TYR A 45 -17.90 -15.60 9.38
N PHE A 46 -16.92 -15.83 10.25
CA PHE A 46 -15.75 -14.96 10.31
C PHE A 46 -14.92 -15.04 9.03
N LEU A 47 -14.81 -16.22 8.42
CA LEU A 47 -14.01 -16.41 7.21
C LEU A 47 -14.43 -15.51 6.04
N PRO A 48 -15.71 -15.48 5.59
CA PRO A 48 -16.11 -14.60 4.50
C PRO A 48 -15.99 -13.11 4.86
N ILE A 49 -16.21 -12.72 6.12
CA ILE A 49 -16.04 -11.32 6.58
C ILE A 49 -14.56 -10.91 6.50
N ILE A 50 -13.67 -11.77 6.99
CA ILE A 50 -12.22 -11.56 6.93
C ILE A 50 -11.77 -11.47 5.47
N LEU A 51 -12.24 -12.39 4.60
CA LEU A 51 -11.91 -12.39 3.17
C LEU A 51 -12.38 -11.12 2.47
N ALA A 52 -13.59 -10.65 2.79
CA ALA A 52 -14.14 -9.41 2.25
C ALA A 52 -13.33 -8.19 2.69
N GLY A 53 -12.94 -8.12 3.97
CA GLY A 53 -12.05 -7.10 4.51
C GLY A 53 -10.65 -7.15 3.87
N PHE A 54 -10.11 -8.35 3.65
CA PHE A 54 -8.81 -8.56 3.03
C PHE A 54 -8.78 -8.10 1.56
N TRP A 55 -9.80 -8.47 0.77
CA TRP A 55 -9.82 -8.14 -0.66
C TRP A 55 -10.29 -6.72 -0.98
N PHE A 56 -11.22 -6.19 -0.21
CA PHE A 56 -11.91 -4.94 -0.52
C PHE A 56 -11.75 -3.86 0.57
N GLY A 57 -11.03 -4.15 1.66
CA GLY A 57 -10.82 -3.23 2.78
C GLY A 57 -12.11 -2.98 3.58
N VAL A 58 -12.19 -1.82 4.21
CA VAL A 58 -13.35 -1.38 5.01
C VAL A 58 -14.70 -1.56 4.30
N PRO A 59 -14.92 -1.11 3.05
CA PRO A 59 -16.24 -1.22 2.43
C PRO A 59 -16.67 -2.68 2.19
N GLY A 60 -15.74 -3.60 1.93
CA GLY A 60 -16.09 -5.02 1.80
C GLY A 60 -16.30 -5.69 3.14
N GLY A 61 -15.44 -5.43 4.13
CA GLY A 61 -15.58 -5.99 5.48
C GLY A 61 -16.90 -5.60 6.14
N VAL A 62 -17.26 -4.31 6.06
CA VAL A 62 -18.54 -3.79 6.59
C VAL A 62 -19.72 -4.27 5.74
N GLY A 63 -19.62 -4.26 4.42
CA GLY A 63 -20.69 -4.77 3.55
C GLY A 63 -20.99 -6.24 3.82
N ALA A 64 -19.95 -7.07 4.00
CA ALA A 64 -20.10 -8.49 4.31
C ALA A 64 -20.68 -8.72 5.72
N SER A 65 -20.21 -7.99 6.74
CA SER A 65 -20.72 -8.14 8.11
C SER A 65 -22.19 -7.74 8.23
N LEU A 66 -22.61 -6.67 7.54
CA LEU A 66 -24.01 -6.25 7.47
C LEU A 66 -24.86 -7.27 6.69
N SER A 67 -24.35 -7.82 5.59
CA SER A 67 -25.06 -8.85 4.82
C SER A 67 -25.29 -10.12 5.66
N VAL A 68 -24.26 -10.58 6.37
CA VAL A 68 -24.36 -11.73 7.29
C VAL A 68 -25.33 -11.42 8.43
N THR A 69 -25.28 -10.22 9.01
CA THR A 69 -26.21 -9.78 10.06
C THR A 69 -27.65 -9.83 9.56
N LEU A 70 -27.91 -9.32 8.36
CA LEU A 70 -29.24 -9.30 7.76
C LEU A 70 -29.77 -10.71 7.50
N LEU A 71 -28.92 -11.62 7.02
CA LEU A 71 -29.29 -13.03 6.79
C LEU A 71 -29.52 -13.80 8.09
N TYR A 72 -28.83 -13.43 9.16
CA TYR A 72 -28.96 -14.05 10.48
C TYR A 72 -30.17 -13.54 11.27
N LEU A 73 -30.62 -12.31 11.01
CA LEU A 73 -31.65 -11.62 11.80
C LEU A 73 -33.01 -12.36 11.86
N PRO A 74 -33.58 -12.88 10.76
CA PRO A 74 -34.84 -13.62 10.80
C PRO A 74 -34.79 -14.83 11.73
N PHE A 75 -33.63 -15.50 11.82
CA PHE A 75 -33.44 -16.66 12.71
C PHE A 75 -33.49 -16.25 14.18
N VAL A 76 -32.93 -15.09 14.53
CA VAL A 76 -32.97 -14.56 15.91
C VAL A 76 -34.40 -14.18 16.33
N LEU A 77 -35.21 -13.67 15.40
CA LEU A 77 -36.56 -13.18 15.67
C LEU A 77 -37.64 -14.28 15.60
N ALA A 78 -37.43 -15.36 14.84
CA ALA A 78 -38.42 -16.40 14.63
C ALA A 78 -38.58 -17.41 15.79
N LEU A 79 -37.79 -17.29 16.87
CA LEU A 79 -37.84 -18.20 18.02
C LEU A 79 -38.86 -17.71 19.08
N PRO A 80 -39.84 -18.55 19.49
CA PRO A 80 -40.83 -18.20 20.51
C PRO A 80 -40.21 -17.75 21.84
N GLU A 81 -40.81 -16.76 22.48
CA GLU A 81 -40.18 -15.97 23.53
C GLU A 81 -40.02 -16.71 24.87
N GLY A 82 -38.76 -16.89 25.28
CA GLY A 82 -38.36 -17.02 26.67
C GLY A 82 -36.98 -16.37 26.84
N ILE A 83 -36.79 -15.59 27.91
CA ILE A 83 -35.48 -14.99 28.24
C ILE A 83 -34.55 -16.12 28.73
N SER A 84 -33.98 -16.85 27.79
CA SER A 84 -32.98 -17.89 28.01
C SER A 84 -31.62 -17.42 27.49
N SER A 85 -30.54 -17.95 28.06
CA SER A 85 -29.13 -17.62 27.76
C SER A 85 -28.77 -17.59 26.27
N HIS A 86 -29.59 -18.19 25.40
CA HIS A 86 -29.43 -18.21 23.94
C HIS A 86 -29.65 -16.85 23.25
N LYS A 87 -30.57 -15.99 23.72
CA LYS A 87 -30.80 -14.65 23.09
C LYS A 87 -29.60 -13.72 23.28
N PHE A 88 -28.93 -13.78 24.44
CA PHE A 88 -27.76 -12.97 24.75
C PHE A 88 -26.56 -13.32 23.85
N GLY A 89 -26.34 -14.62 23.60
CA GLY A 89 -25.30 -15.08 22.67
C GLY A 89 -25.51 -14.60 21.22
N ASN A 90 -26.76 -14.49 20.76
CA ASN A 90 -27.08 -13.97 19.41
C ASN A 90 -26.71 -12.49 19.27
N LEU A 91 -27.07 -11.67 20.27
CA LEU A 91 -26.82 -10.24 20.26
C LEU A 91 -25.31 -9.94 20.29
N ILE A 92 -24.58 -10.61 21.20
CA ILE A 92 -23.12 -10.49 21.27
C ILE A 92 -22.48 -10.78 19.91
N GLN A 93 -22.96 -11.81 19.23
CA GLN A 93 -22.35 -12.18 17.97
C GLN A 93 -22.58 -11.18 16.84
N ILE A 94 -23.78 -10.59 16.74
CA ILE A 94 -24.04 -9.52 15.77
C ILE A 94 -23.07 -8.35 15.99
N ILE A 95 -22.87 -7.97 17.25
CA ILE A 95 -21.90 -6.92 17.63
C ILE A 95 -20.48 -7.34 17.20
N ILE A 96 -20.08 -8.56 17.54
CA ILE A 96 -18.77 -9.11 17.22
C ILE A 96 -18.51 -9.13 15.70
N PHE A 97 -19.45 -9.57 14.87
CA PHE A 97 -19.28 -9.59 13.41
C PHE A 97 -19.07 -8.20 12.82
N ASN A 98 -19.81 -7.20 13.30
CA ASN A 98 -19.66 -5.83 12.82
C ASN A 98 -18.33 -5.21 13.28
N ILE A 99 -17.91 -5.48 14.52
CA ILE A 99 -16.58 -5.09 15.02
C ILE A 99 -15.49 -5.73 14.16
N PHE A 100 -15.57 -7.04 13.88
CA PHE A 100 -14.58 -7.73 13.07
C PHE A 100 -14.55 -7.26 11.61
N GLY A 101 -15.71 -7.00 11.00
CA GLY A 101 -15.79 -6.44 9.65
C GLY A 101 -15.08 -5.10 9.54
N LEU A 102 -15.28 -4.21 10.52
CA LEU A 102 -14.60 -2.93 10.61
C LEU A 102 -13.10 -3.10 10.90
N LEU A 103 -12.76 -3.93 11.90
CA LEU A 103 -11.40 -4.15 12.38
C LEU A 103 -10.51 -4.73 11.27
N PHE A 104 -10.91 -5.84 10.67
CA PHE A 104 -10.14 -6.49 9.60
C PHE A 104 -10.12 -5.63 8.33
N GLY A 105 -11.23 -4.96 8.00
CA GLY A 105 -11.27 -4.02 6.88
C GLY A 105 -10.28 -2.87 7.04
N LEU A 106 -10.14 -2.32 8.26
CA LEU A 106 -9.18 -1.28 8.58
C LEU A 106 -7.74 -1.81 8.61
N LEU A 107 -7.51 -2.97 9.24
CA LEU A 107 -6.20 -3.58 9.40
C LEU A 107 -5.58 -3.94 8.04
N PHE A 108 -6.30 -4.69 7.21
CA PHE A 108 -5.80 -5.06 5.88
C PHE A 108 -5.70 -3.85 4.95
N GLY A 109 -6.63 -2.89 5.08
CA GLY A 109 -6.55 -1.62 4.37
C GLY A 109 -5.29 -0.83 4.72
N ARG A 110 -4.92 -0.75 5.99
CA ARG A 110 -3.71 -0.06 6.47
C ARG A 110 -2.44 -0.82 6.10
N GLN A 111 -2.40 -2.12 6.32
CA GLN A 111 -1.25 -2.97 6.01
C GLN A 111 -0.89 -2.84 4.52
N LYS A 112 -1.89 -2.94 3.64
CA LYS A 112 -1.69 -2.81 2.20
C LYS A 112 -1.18 -1.42 1.79
N ARG A 113 -1.71 -0.35 2.40
CA ARG A 113 -1.23 1.03 2.16
C ARG A 113 0.20 1.22 2.64
N GLN A 114 0.57 0.64 3.78
CA GLN A 114 1.93 0.72 4.32
C GLN A 114 2.92 -0.04 3.43
N GLN A 115 2.57 -1.25 3.00
CA GLN A 115 3.41 -2.02 2.06
C GLN A 115 3.63 -1.28 0.75
N GLN A 116 2.58 -0.66 0.19
CA GLN A 116 2.70 0.12 -1.04
C GLN A 116 3.66 1.31 -0.87
N LYS A 117 3.55 2.04 0.25
CA LYS A 117 4.46 3.14 0.57
C LYS A 117 5.91 2.67 0.77
N LEU A 118 6.11 1.50 1.37
CA LEU A 118 7.44 0.91 1.55
C LEU A 118 8.07 0.55 0.20
N LEU A 119 7.31 -0.09 -0.69
CA LEU A 119 7.79 -0.42 -2.05
C LEU A 119 8.13 0.84 -2.85
N GLU A 120 7.31 1.89 -2.74
CA GLU A 120 7.59 3.18 -3.39
C GLU A 120 8.84 3.84 -2.82
N ALA A 121 9.01 3.82 -1.49
CA ALA A 121 10.20 4.34 -0.84
C ALA A 121 11.47 3.56 -1.20
N GLU A 122 11.39 2.24 -1.27
CA GLU A 122 12.50 1.37 -1.68
C GLU A 122 12.91 1.62 -3.13
N SER A 123 11.93 1.72 -4.03
CA SER A 123 12.16 2.08 -5.43
C SER A 123 12.85 3.44 -5.57
N LEU A 124 12.35 4.46 -4.86
CA LEU A 124 12.95 5.79 -4.87
C LEU A 124 14.38 5.79 -4.31
N ALA A 125 14.63 5.05 -3.23
CA ALA A 125 15.98 4.92 -2.65
C ALA A 125 16.95 4.19 -3.60
N ALA A 126 16.48 3.16 -4.30
CA ALA A 126 17.27 2.46 -5.31
C ALA A 126 17.64 3.38 -6.48
N MET A 127 16.67 4.14 -7.00
CA MET A 127 16.90 5.15 -8.04
C MET A 127 17.88 6.23 -7.57
N GLY A 128 17.72 6.75 -6.35
CA GLY A 128 18.63 7.76 -5.78
C GLY A 128 20.07 7.28 -5.66
N ARG A 129 20.28 6.02 -5.25
CA ARG A 129 21.62 5.40 -5.22
C ARG A 129 22.23 5.28 -6.62
N ALA A 130 21.45 4.81 -7.59
CA ALA A 130 21.92 4.69 -8.98
C ALA A 130 22.30 6.05 -9.59
N VAL A 131 21.45 7.06 -9.40
CA VAL A 131 21.72 8.44 -9.83
C VAL A 131 22.99 9.00 -9.19
N SER A 132 23.20 8.73 -7.90
CA SER A 132 24.41 9.16 -7.18
C SER A 132 25.68 8.54 -7.77
N CYS A 133 25.66 7.23 -8.06
CA CYS A 133 26.77 6.55 -8.73
C CYS A 133 27.03 7.13 -10.12
N ILE A 134 26.00 7.27 -10.96
CA ILE A 134 26.14 7.81 -12.33
C ILE A 134 26.69 9.23 -12.29
N ALA A 135 26.16 10.09 -11.41
CA ALA A 135 26.61 11.46 -11.29
C ALA A 135 28.08 11.56 -10.83
N HIS A 136 28.50 10.70 -9.90
CA HIS A 136 29.91 10.59 -9.52
C HIS A 136 30.79 10.19 -10.71
N ASP A 137 30.38 9.17 -11.46
CA ASP A 137 31.12 8.66 -12.60
C ASP A 137 31.14 9.65 -13.78
N MET A 138 30.14 10.51 -13.92
CA MET A 138 30.09 11.59 -14.92
C MET A 138 30.95 12.80 -14.52
N LYS A 139 31.05 13.10 -13.22
CA LYS A 139 31.86 14.23 -12.74
C LYS A 139 33.35 14.04 -13.08
N THR A 140 33.82 12.80 -12.99
CA THR A 140 35.23 12.44 -13.26
C THR A 140 35.69 12.78 -14.68
N PRO A 141 35.05 12.31 -15.78
CA PRO A 141 35.44 12.67 -17.13
C PRO A 141 35.18 14.15 -17.44
N LEU A 142 34.14 14.78 -16.87
CA LEU A 142 33.89 16.22 -17.06
C LEU A 142 35.03 17.06 -16.48
N MET A 143 35.49 16.77 -15.26
CA MET A 143 36.63 17.45 -14.64
C MET A 143 37.92 17.25 -15.46
N ALA A 144 38.13 16.04 -16.01
CA ALA A 144 39.28 15.76 -16.88
C ALA A 144 39.23 16.55 -18.19
N ILE A 145 38.09 16.54 -18.89
CA ILE A 145 37.87 17.30 -20.13
C ILE A 145 38.01 18.79 -19.87
N GLY A 146 37.36 19.32 -18.83
CA GLY A 146 37.47 20.71 -18.43
C GLY A 146 38.91 21.11 -18.13
N GLY A 147 39.65 20.26 -17.41
CA GLY A 147 41.08 20.43 -17.15
C GLY A 147 41.93 20.51 -18.42
N PHE A 148 41.75 19.58 -19.36
CA PHE A 148 42.49 19.57 -20.63
C PHE A 148 42.14 20.76 -21.51
N VAL A 149 40.85 21.10 -21.67
CA VAL A 149 40.41 22.26 -22.46
C VAL A 149 40.98 23.54 -21.87
N GLN A 150 40.94 23.70 -20.53
CA GLN A 150 41.52 24.85 -19.84
C GLN A 150 43.04 24.93 -20.01
N GLN A 151 43.74 23.79 -20.01
CA GLN A 151 45.18 23.71 -20.22
C GLN A 151 45.57 24.12 -21.65
N VAL A 152 44.83 23.67 -22.67
CA VAL A 152 45.05 24.06 -24.07
C VAL A 152 44.76 25.53 -24.28
N ARG A 153 43.65 26.04 -23.74
CA ARG A 153 43.28 27.46 -23.79
C ARG A 153 44.40 28.38 -23.28
N ARG A 154 45.11 27.99 -22.22
CA ARG A 154 46.23 28.78 -21.66
C ARG A 154 47.46 28.86 -22.58
N LYS A 155 47.57 27.99 -23.59
CA LYS A 155 48.73 27.90 -24.49
C LYS A 155 48.49 28.45 -25.90
N VAL A 156 47.26 28.86 -26.24
CA VAL A 156 46.89 29.34 -27.57
C VAL A 156 46.74 30.86 -27.57
N ALA A 157 47.34 31.53 -28.55
CA ALA A 157 47.29 32.99 -28.73
C ALA A 157 46.34 33.46 -29.85
N ASP A 158 45.80 32.53 -30.65
CA ASP A 158 44.81 32.86 -31.70
C ASP A 158 43.45 33.17 -31.08
N ASP A 159 42.98 34.40 -31.30
CA ASP A 159 41.74 34.98 -30.77
C ASP A 159 40.46 34.22 -31.18
N LYS A 160 40.45 33.63 -32.39
CA LYS A 160 39.33 32.78 -32.82
C LYS A 160 39.31 31.44 -32.09
N LEU A 161 40.48 30.86 -31.79
CA LEU A 161 40.60 29.59 -31.08
C LEU A 161 40.33 29.75 -29.58
N THR A 162 40.80 30.84 -28.96
CA THR A 162 40.51 31.16 -27.55
C THR A 162 39.00 31.31 -27.32
N THR A 163 38.29 32.04 -28.18
CA THR A 163 36.83 32.20 -28.10
C THR A 163 36.10 30.85 -28.14
N LYS A 164 36.54 29.91 -29.00
CA LYS A 164 35.95 28.55 -29.08
C LYS A 164 36.26 27.71 -27.85
N LEU A 165 37.47 27.81 -27.31
CA LEU A 165 37.87 27.06 -26.11
C LEU A 165 37.16 27.58 -24.86
N ASP A 166 36.98 28.90 -24.71
CA ASP A 166 36.21 29.48 -23.61
C ASP A 166 34.74 29.04 -23.65
N PHE A 167 34.13 28.97 -24.85
CA PHE A 167 32.79 28.39 -25.00
C PHE A 167 32.76 26.91 -24.54
N ALA A 168 33.76 26.10 -24.91
CA ALA A 168 33.83 24.70 -24.51
C ALA A 168 34.00 24.53 -22.98
N VAL A 169 34.85 25.36 -22.34
CA VAL A 169 34.98 25.38 -20.86
C VAL A 169 33.64 25.68 -20.21
N GLU A 170 32.89 26.65 -20.73
CA GLU A 170 31.58 27.01 -20.19
C GLU A 170 30.55 25.88 -20.36
N GLN A 171 30.58 25.14 -21.47
CA GLN A 171 29.71 23.97 -21.65
C GLN A 171 30.05 22.83 -20.66
N VAL A 172 31.33 22.57 -20.40
CA VAL A 172 31.75 21.56 -19.41
C VAL A 172 31.28 21.99 -18.01
N ARG A 173 31.49 23.25 -17.63
CA ARG A 173 31.04 23.78 -16.33
C ARG A 173 29.52 23.69 -16.17
N ARG A 174 28.77 23.96 -17.23
CA ARG A 174 27.32 23.82 -17.23
C ARG A 174 26.88 22.37 -17.03
N LEU A 175 27.55 21.41 -17.67
CA LEU A 175 27.29 19.98 -17.47
C LEU A 175 27.62 19.53 -16.04
N GLU A 176 28.73 20.02 -15.45
CA GLU A 176 29.06 19.75 -14.05
C GLU A 176 27.99 20.27 -13.08
N ALA A 177 27.47 21.48 -13.33
CA ALA A 177 26.38 22.05 -12.55
C ALA A 177 25.09 21.21 -12.65
N LEU A 178 24.69 20.80 -13.85
CA LEU A 178 23.51 19.96 -14.08
C LEU A 178 23.61 18.60 -13.38
N VAL A 179 24.79 17.96 -13.43
CA VAL A 179 25.05 16.70 -12.72
C VAL A 179 25.04 16.92 -11.20
N GLY A 180 25.52 18.07 -10.73
CA GLY A 180 25.44 18.50 -9.33
C GLY A 180 24.02 18.71 -8.82
N ASP A 181 23.16 19.37 -9.61
CA ASP A 181 21.75 19.60 -9.27
C ASP A 181 20.96 18.29 -9.22
N MET A 182 21.26 17.34 -10.11
CA MET A 182 20.68 15.99 -10.09
C MET A 182 21.00 15.24 -8.78
N LEU A 183 22.22 15.42 -8.23
CA LEU A 183 22.62 14.85 -6.93
C LEU A 183 21.86 15.49 -5.75
N ALA A 184 21.58 16.79 -5.81
CA ALA A 184 20.86 17.51 -4.75
C ALA A 184 19.45 16.94 -4.52
N PHE A 185 18.83 16.38 -5.57
CA PHE A 185 17.51 15.76 -5.50
C PHE A 185 17.51 14.40 -4.76
N THR A 186 18.67 13.75 -4.61
CA THR A 186 18.81 12.42 -3.98
C THR A 186 19.20 12.48 -2.52
N LYS A 187 19.64 13.64 -2.02
CA LYS A 187 19.98 13.83 -0.61
C LYS A 187 18.70 14.10 0.18
N PRO A 188 18.42 13.36 1.27
CA PRO A 188 17.37 13.79 2.19
C PRO A 188 17.74 15.18 2.72
N LEU A 189 16.79 16.12 2.66
CA LEU A 189 16.86 17.39 3.37
C LEU A 189 17.06 17.06 4.85
N ASN A 190 18.32 17.03 5.28
CA ASN A 190 18.66 16.93 6.68
C ASN A 190 18.33 18.30 7.26
N LEU A 191 17.05 18.49 7.58
CA LEU A 191 16.54 19.57 8.40
C LEU A 191 17.20 19.39 9.78
N GLN A 192 18.42 19.89 9.92
CA GLN A 192 19.04 20.14 11.20
C GLN A 192 18.17 21.19 11.89
N TRP A 193 17.23 20.70 12.69
CA TRP A 193 16.50 21.52 13.64
C TRP A 193 17.53 22.20 14.55
N PRO A 194 17.55 23.54 14.67
CA PRO A 194 18.47 24.21 15.56
C PRO A 194 18.04 23.85 16.99
N THR A 195 18.77 22.93 17.61
CA THR A 195 18.71 22.72 19.06
C THR A 195 19.12 24.04 19.69
N GLY A 196 18.12 24.79 20.17
CA GLY A 196 18.31 25.95 21.01
C GLY A 196 19.18 25.54 22.20
N ARG A 197 20.33 26.19 22.31
CA ARG A 197 21.10 26.21 23.55
C ARG A 197 20.25 26.93 24.60
N CYS A 198 20.03 26.26 25.73
CA CYS A 198 19.64 26.90 26.98
C CYS A 198 20.69 27.93 27.41
#